data_AF-N9FND3-F1
#
_entry.id   AF-N9FND3-F1
#
_cell.length_a   1.000
_cell.length_b   1.000
_cell.length_c   1.000
_cell.angle_alpha   90.00
_cell.angle_beta   90.00
_cell.angle_gamma   90.00
#
_symmetry.space_group_name_H-M   'P 1'
#
loop_
_entity.id
_entity.type
_entity.pdbx_description
1 polymer ?
#
loop_
_entity_poly.entity_id
_entity_poly.type
_entity_poly.pdbx_seq_one_letter_code
_entity_poly.pdbx_strand_id
1 'polypeptide(L)'
;MDDFVFSRCGEHIYQDGGVSRETLPESLNDEDTFEFIQLANMQSYQFIHFDQDIKFYGLWSVKKQQWVEEHDEFFASLVYSQQPEQLKSNVVTIFADYDYGDIQIKGSFEELSDQPALLQAMIHSQSGLKYNQKTQTLIIMHGWEEEPLYAVNPLLKQPLFEIKQIALEEIQAIEKELSKQYSYEDEYE
;
A
#
# COMPACT_ATOMS: atom_id res chain seq x y z
N MET A 1 -31.86 -20.23 1.23
CA MET A 1 -30.85 -20.12 2.29
C MET A 1 -31.34 -20.80 3.54
N ASP A 2 -32.42 -20.32 4.16
CA ASP A 2 -32.97 -20.95 5.36
C ASP A 2 -33.42 -22.41 5.14
N ASP A 3 -34.24 -22.65 4.12
CA ASP A 3 -34.68 -24.01 3.76
C ASP A 3 -33.53 -24.98 3.46
N PHE A 4 -32.41 -24.45 2.93
CA PHE A 4 -31.23 -25.26 2.66
C PHE A 4 -30.61 -25.74 3.97
N VAL A 5 -30.31 -24.82 4.90
CA VAL A 5 -29.73 -25.17 6.21
C VAL A 5 -30.67 -26.05 7.01
N PHE A 6 -31.96 -25.73 7.05
CA PHE A 6 -32.97 -26.53 7.73
C PHE A 6 -33.05 -27.96 7.19
N SER A 7 -32.94 -28.14 5.87
CA SER A 7 -32.97 -29.49 5.27
C SER A 7 -31.75 -30.35 5.60
N ARG A 8 -30.62 -29.74 5.99
CA ARG A 8 -29.35 -30.42 6.26
C ARG A 8 -29.11 -30.70 7.73
N CYS A 9 -29.40 -29.75 8.61
CA CYS A 9 -29.16 -29.89 10.05
C CYS A 9 -30.40 -29.71 10.94
N GLY A 10 -31.57 -29.39 10.36
CA GLY A 10 -32.83 -29.23 11.11
C GLY A 10 -32.95 -27.91 11.88
N GLU A 11 -32.00 -26.99 11.71
CA GLU A 11 -31.99 -25.68 12.36
C GLU A 11 -32.29 -24.56 11.35
N HIS A 12 -33.04 -23.55 11.81
CA HIS A 12 -33.36 -22.36 11.03
C HIS A 12 -32.36 -21.24 11.29
N ILE A 13 -31.90 -20.63 10.21
CA ILE A 13 -31.07 -19.42 10.22
C ILE A 13 -31.89 -18.16 9.98
N TYR A 14 -33.17 -18.28 9.61
CA TYR A 14 -34.11 -17.17 9.53
C TYR A 14 -34.82 -16.95 10.86
N GLN A 15 -34.49 -15.86 11.54
CA GLN A 15 -35.08 -15.46 12.82
C GLN A 15 -35.35 -13.95 12.80
N ASP A 16 -36.41 -13.51 13.48
CA ASP A 16 -36.78 -12.09 13.65
C ASP A 16 -36.81 -11.27 12.34
N GLY A 17 -37.28 -11.89 11.26
CA GLY A 17 -37.47 -11.21 9.97
C GLY A 17 -36.22 -11.16 9.07
N GLY A 18 -35.11 -11.79 9.48
CA GLY A 18 -33.87 -11.82 8.71
C GLY A 18 -33.11 -13.15 8.82
N VAL A 19 -32.17 -13.37 7.90
CA VAL A 19 -31.21 -14.47 8.01
C VAL A 19 -30.05 -14.01 8.91
N SER A 20 -29.60 -14.87 9.83
CA SER A 20 -28.37 -14.66 10.61
C SER A 20 -27.21 -14.28 9.70
N ARG A 21 -26.56 -13.15 10.00
CA ARG A 21 -25.49 -12.58 9.15
C ARG A 21 -24.09 -12.99 9.59
N GLU A 22 -23.96 -13.56 10.78
CA GLU A 22 -22.67 -13.72 11.46
C GLU A 22 -22.37 -15.18 11.79
N THR A 23 -23.39 -16.03 11.94
CA THR A 23 -23.21 -17.40 12.44
C THR A 23 -24.09 -18.39 11.69
N LEU A 24 -23.47 -19.50 11.28
CA LEU A 24 -24.15 -20.73 10.85
C LEU A 24 -24.28 -21.69 12.03
N PRO A 25 -25.29 -22.58 12.05
CA PRO A 25 -25.45 -23.56 13.12
C PRO A 25 -24.25 -24.52 13.19
N GLU A 26 -23.74 -24.79 14.39
CA GLU A 26 -22.64 -25.74 14.62
C GLU A 26 -22.96 -27.17 14.14
N SER A 27 -24.25 -27.49 14.01
CA SER A 27 -24.75 -28.75 13.50
C SER A 27 -24.67 -28.89 11.98
N LEU A 28 -24.36 -27.82 11.24
CA LEU A 28 -24.11 -27.86 9.80
C LEU A 28 -22.66 -28.34 9.57
N ASN A 29 -22.49 -29.47 8.88
CA ASN A 29 -21.16 -30.02 8.62
C ASN A 29 -20.36 -29.17 7.62
N ASP A 30 -19.06 -29.43 7.51
CA ASP A 30 -18.13 -28.66 6.67
C ASP A 30 -18.50 -28.66 5.18
N GLU A 31 -19.00 -29.79 4.66
CA GLU A 31 -19.34 -29.92 3.23
C GLU A 31 -20.60 -29.11 2.88
N ASP A 32 -21.65 -29.22 3.71
CA ASP A 32 -22.87 -28.44 3.59
C ASP A 32 -22.60 -26.94 3.87
N THR A 33 -21.67 -26.62 4.78
CA THR A 33 -21.22 -25.24 5.04
C THR A 33 -20.52 -24.66 3.82
N PHE A 34 -19.64 -25.43 3.16
CA PHE A 34 -19.00 -25.01 1.93
C PHE A 34 -20.02 -24.80 0.80
N GLU A 35 -20.97 -25.72 0.62
CA GLU A 35 -22.05 -25.58 -0.36
C GLU A 35 -22.92 -24.35 -0.08
N PHE A 36 -23.24 -24.08 1.19
CA PHE A 36 -23.95 -22.87 1.60
C PHE A 36 -23.19 -21.60 1.22
N ILE A 37 -21.88 -21.53 1.51
CA ILE A 37 -21.02 -20.39 1.16
C ILE A 37 -21.00 -20.14 -0.36
N GLN A 38 -20.94 -21.21 -1.16
CA GLN A 38 -21.01 -21.13 -2.62
C GLN A 38 -22.36 -20.58 -3.10
N LEU A 39 -23.46 -21.14 -2.58
CA LEU A 39 -24.82 -20.69 -2.92
C LEU A 39 -25.06 -19.24 -2.52
N ALA A 40 -24.55 -18.82 -1.36
CA ALA A 40 -24.70 -17.47 -0.82
C ALA A 40 -23.78 -16.46 -1.50
N ASN A 41 -22.86 -16.91 -2.36
CA ASN A 41 -21.79 -16.09 -2.93
C ASN A 41 -21.02 -15.32 -1.85
N MET A 42 -20.86 -15.94 -0.67
CA MET A 42 -20.18 -15.39 0.51
C MET A 42 -18.76 -15.93 0.60
N GLN A 43 -18.07 -16.04 -0.53
CA GLN A 43 -16.69 -16.50 -0.52
C GLN A 43 -15.82 -15.44 0.17
N SER A 44 -15.14 -15.83 1.25
CA SER A 44 -14.14 -15.01 1.94
C SER A 44 -12.80 -14.96 1.20
N TYR A 45 -12.68 -15.69 0.10
CA TYR A 45 -11.48 -15.79 -0.71
C TYR A 45 -11.83 -15.79 -2.20
N GLN A 46 -10.86 -15.38 -3.02
CA GLN A 46 -10.94 -15.51 -4.47
C GLN A 46 -9.70 -16.27 -4.96
N PHE A 47 -9.91 -17.29 -5.79
CA PHE A 47 -8.80 -17.88 -6.54
C PHE A 47 -8.54 -17.04 -7.77
N ILE A 48 -7.38 -16.38 -7.79
CA ILE A 48 -6.94 -15.60 -8.94
C ILE A 48 -5.81 -16.38 -9.61
N HIS A 49 -6.09 -16.90 -10.80
CA HIS A 49 -5.09 -17.49 -11.67
C HIS A 49 -4.59 -16.42 -12.64
N PHE A 50 -3.29 -16.38 -12.85
CA PHE A 50 -2.65 -15.44 -13.75
C PHE A 50 -1.98 -16.21 -14.89
N ASP A 51 -2.45 -16.01 -16.11
CA ASP A 51 -1.95 -16.70 -17.32
C ASP A 51 -0.54 -16.21 -17.75
N GLN A 52 -0.05 -15.13 -17.14
CA GLN A 52 1.24 -14.50 -17.43
C GLN A 52 2.02 -14.26 -16.13
N ASP A 53 3.36 -14.14 -16.23
CA ASP A 53 4.21 -13.67 -15.14
C ASP A 53 3.78 -12.24 -14.74
N ILE A 54 2.94 -12.14 -13.70
CA ILE A 54 2.53 -10.85 -13.19
C ILE A 54 3.68 -10.20 -12.46
N LYS A 55 3.86 -8.93 -12.77
CA LYS A 55 4.81 -8.06 -12.09
C LYS A 55 4.06 -7.17 -11.13
N PHE A 56 4.57 -7.10 -9.91
CA PHE A 56 4.17 -6.10 -8.94
C PHE A 56 5.31 -5.14 -8.73
N TYR A 57 4.97 -3.94 -8.31
CA TYR A 57 5.89 -2.86 -8.03
C TYR A 57 5.59 -2.33 -6.64
N GLY A 58 6.63 -2.11 -5.84
CA GLY A 58 6.56 -1.49 -4.54
C GLY A 58 7.27 -0.14 -4.52
N LEU A 59 6.87 0.72 -3.58
CA LEU A 59 7.58 1.96 -3.30
C LEU A 59 8.71 1.68 -2.28
N TRP A 60 9.95 2.04 -2.64
CA TRP A 60 11.14 1.85 -1.82
C TRP A 60 11.65 3.18 -1.29
N SER A 61 11.77 3.31 0.04
CA SER A 61 12.44 4.44 0.66
C SER A 61 13.96 4.29 0.55
N VAL A 62 14.62 5.21 -0.16
CA VAL A 62 16.08 5.23 -0.24
C VAL A 62 16.69 5.69 1.09
N LYS A 63 16.01 6.57 1.83
CA LYS A 63 16.52 7.07 3.12
C LYS A 63 16.51 5.99 4.20
N LYS A 64 15.41 5.24 4.33
CA LYS A 64 15.28 4.18 5.34
C LYS A 64 15.80 2.82 4.86
N GLN A 65 16.01 2.64 3.56
CA GLN A 65 16.40 1.36 2.96
C GLN A 65 15.38 0.25 3.29
N GLN A 66 14.10 0.57 3.11
CA GLN A 66 12.99 -0.35 3.34
C GLN A 66 11.84 -0.08 2.37
N TRP A 67 10.95 -1.05 2.24
CA TRP A 67 9.68 -0.87 1.56
C TRP A 67 8.79 0.10 2.33
N VAL A 68 8.03 0.91 1.60
CA VAL A 68 7.09 1.85 2.20
C VAL A 68 5.83 1.10 2.63
N GLU A 69 5.43 1.37 3.86
CA GLU A 69 4.27 0.80 4.51
C GLU A 69 3.26 1.92 4.74
N GLU A 70 1.98 1.63 4.54
CA GLU A 70 0.87 2.49 4.94
C GLU A 70 0.34 1.98 6.27
N HIS A 71 0.21 2.88 7.25
CA HIS A 71 -0.32 2.57 8.57
C HIS A 71 -1.55 3.42 8.82
N ASP A 72 -2.61 2.78 9.31
CA ASP A 72 -3.82 3.41 9.84
C ASP A 72 -4.08 2.85 11.26
N GLU A 73 -5.10 3.37 11.93
CA GLU A 73 -5.44 3.03 13.32
C GLU A 73 -5.65 1.53 13.56
N PHE A 74 -6.03 0.77 12.51
CA PHE A 74 -6.38 -0.64 12.61
C PHE A 74 -5.71 -1.54 11.57
N PHE A 75 -4.83 -1.00 10.73
CA PHE A 75 -4.15 -1.80 9.72
C PHE A 75 -2.78 -1.24 9.38
N ALA A 76 -1.88 -2.12 8.95
CA ALA A 76 -0.72 -1.74 8.17
C ALA A 76 -0.64 -2.63 6.93
N SER A 77 -0.23 -2.04 5.81
CA SER A 77 -0.09 -2.75 4.55
C SER A 77 1.10 -2.24 3.76
N LEU A 78 1.66 -3.09 2.91
CA LEU A 78 2.71 -2.69 1.99
C LEU A 78 2.12 -1.79 0.89
N VAL A 79 2.85 -0.74 0.52
CA VAL A 79 2.49 0.08 -0.64
C VAL A 79 2.99 -0.60 -1.92
N TYR A 80 2.09 -1.30 -2.63
CA TYR A 80 2.39 -1.96 -3.91
C TYR A 80 1.24 -1.90 -4.93
N SER A 81 1.56 -2.07 -6.21
CA SER A 81 0.60 -2.14 -7.32
C SER A 81 1.15 -2.95 -8.50
N GLN A 82 0.28 -3.42 -9.38
CA GLN A 82 0.65 -4.01 -10.66
C GLN A 82 1.12 -2.97 -11.69
N GLN A 83 0.78 -1.70 -11.49
CA GLN A 83 1.15 -0.59 -12.37
C GLN A 83 1.96 0.45 -11.60
N PRO A 84 3.22 0.73 -11.97
CA PRO A 84 4.06 1.73 -11.31
C PRO A 84 3.37 3.10 -11.15
N GLU A 85 2.58 3.50 -12.14
CA GLU A 85 1.89 4.79 -12.18
C GLU A 85 0.86 4.95 -11.07
N GLN A 86 0.28 3.84 -10.59
CA GLN A 86 -0.69 3.86 -9.49
C GLN A 86 -0.03 4.17 -8.14
N LEU A 87 1.29 3.97 -8.01
CA LEU A 87 2.04 4.31 -6.80
C LEU A 87 2.34 5.79 -6.67
N LYS A 88 2.04 6.59 -7.70
CA LYS A 88 2.36 8.02 -7.74
C LYS A 88 1.76 8.76 -6.54
N SER A 89 0.49 8.51 -6.21
CA SER A 89 -0.17 9.13 -5.06
C SER A 89 0.49 8.74 -3.73
N ASN A 90 1.03 7.53 -3.62
CA ASN A 90 1.69 7.09 -2.40
C ASN A 90 3.07 7.71 -2.21
N VAL A 91 3.67 8.35 -3.23
CA VAL A 91 4.98 9.01 -3.10
C VAL A 91 4.98 10.12 -2.03
N VAL A 92 3.83 10.72 -1.74
CA VAL A 92 3.70 11.71 -0.65
C VAL A 92 4.14 11.14 0.71
N THR A 93 4.02 9.83 0.93
CA THR A 93 4.45 9.16 2.16
C THR A 93 5.95 9.27 2.43
N ILE A 94 6.77 9.55 1.40
CA ILE A 94 8.23 9.74 1.55
C ILE A 94 8.54 10.93 2.46
N PHE A 95 7.64 11.92 2.57
CA PHE A 95 7.81 13.01 3.55
C PHE A 95 7.81 12.52 5.00
N ALA A 96 7.20 11.36 5.32
CA ALA A 96 7.27 10.77 6.65
C ALA A 96 8.70 10.40 7.05
N ASP A 97 9.59 10.11 6.09
CA ASP A 97 11.01 9.86 6.36
C ASP A 97 11.75 11.13 6.80
N TYR A 98 11.13 12.29 6.63
CA TYR A 98 11.64 13.63 6.94
C TYR A 98 10.72 14.36 7.93
N ASP A 99 10.06 13.60 8.82
CA ASP A 99 9.19 14.12 9.89
C ASP A 99 8.06 15.02 9.37
N TYR A 100 7.55 14.74 8.16
CA TYR A 100 6.54 15.54 7.46
C TYR A 100 6.94 17.02 7.28
N GLY A 101 8.25 17.29 7.23
CA GLY A 101 8.82 18.60 6.92
C GLY A 101 9.26 18.72 5.46
N ASP A 102 9.66 19.94 5.08
CA ASP A 102 10.31 20.18 3.79
C ASP A 102 11.59 19.33 3.67
N ILE A 103 11.75 18.65 2.53
CA ILE A 103 12.96 17.88 2.25
C ILE A 103 14.03 18.85 1.77
N GLN A 104 15.17 18.87 2.48
CA GLN A 104 16.30 19.74 2.16
C GLN A 104 17.51 18.92 1.74
N ILE A 105 17.97 19.13 0.52
CA ILE A 105 19.14 18.44 -0.05
C ILE A 105 20.22 19.48 -0.33
N LYS A 106 21.39 19.31 0.30
CA LYS A 106 22.53 20.21 0.13
C LYS A 106 23.38 19.78 -1.06
N GLY A 107 23.79 20.75 -1.87
CA GLY A 107 24.66 20.57 -3.01
C GLY A 107 24.41 21.61 -4.09
N SER A 108 25.44 21.88 -4.89
CA SER A 108 25.32 22.56 -6.17
C SER A 108 24.47 21.74 -7.17
N PHE A 109 24.00 22.36 -8.26
CA PHE A 109 23.23 21.62 -9.26
C PHE A 109 24.02 20.47 -9.89
N GLU A 110 25.33 20.64 -10.05
CA GLU A 110 26.27 19.63 -10.56
C GLU A 110 26.47 18.47 -9.58
N GLU A 111 26.41 18.74 -8.28
CA GLU A 111 26.47 17.69 -7.25
C GLU A 111 25.13 16.96 -7.09
N LEU A 112 24.02 17.65 -7.32
CA LEU A 112 22.68 17.10 -7.17
C LEU A 112 22.22 16.29 -8.40
N SER A 113 22.67 16.64 -9.60
CA SER A 113 22.14 16.08 -10.86
C SER A 113 23.23 15.87 -11.91
N ASP A 114 23.08 14.82 -12.72
CA ASP A 114 23.82 14.66 -13.98
C ASP A 114 23.28 15.55 -15.11
N GLN A 115 22.13 16.21 -14.88
CA GLN A 115 21.49 17.15 -15.79
C GLN A 115 21.20 18.49 -15.09
N PRO A 116 22.23 19.26 -14.67
CA PRO A 116 22.07 20.45 -13.82
C PRO A 116 21.12 21.50 -14.41
N ALA A 117 21.20 21.74 -15.72
CA ALA A 117 20.35 22.70 -16.42
C ALA A 117 18.87 22.28 -16.41
N LEU A 118 18.59 20.97 -16.52
CA LEU A 118 17.21 20.46 -16.46
C LEU A 118 16.66 20.51 -15.04
N LEU A 119 17.46 20.13 -14.04
CA LEU A 119 17.10 20.29 -12.63
C LEU A 119 16.77 21.75 -12.31
N GLN A 120 17.62 22.67 -12.76
CA GLN A 120 17.38 24.10 -12.60
C GLN A 120 16.07 24.53 -13.27
N ALA A 121 15.84 24.14 -14.53
CA ALA A 121 14.60 24.48 -15.24
C ALA A 121 13.35 23.94 -14.51
N MET A 122 13.41 22.69 -14.05
CA MET A 122 12.33 22.03 -13.30
C MET A 122 11.97 22.80 -12.03
N ILE A 123 12.98 23.23 -11.26
CA ILE A 123 12.77 24.02 -10.03
C ILE A 123 12.12 25.37 -10.32
N HIS A 124 12.35 25.98 -11.49
CA HIS A 124 11.71 27.25 -11.87
C HIS A 124 10.28 27.05 -12.37
N SER A 125 9.95 25.90 -12.96
CA SER A 125 8.64 25.64 -13.55
C SER A 125 7.63 25.02 -12.58
N GLN A 126 8.10 24.29 -11.58
CA GLN A 126 7.25 23.50 -10.68
C GLN A 126 7.04 24.24 -9.35
N SER A 127 5.77 24.46 -9.00
CA SER A 127 5.40 24.92 -7.66
C SER A 127 5.80 23.87 -6.61
N GLY A 128 6.21 24.31 -5.42
CA GLY A 128 6.68 23.40 -4.37
C GLY A 128 8.17 23.00 -4.46
N LEU A 129 8.91 23.47 -5.47
CA LEU A 129 10.37 23.37 -5.52
C LEU A 129 11.01 24.75 -5.32
N LYS A 130 12.08 24.80 -4.51
CA LYS A 130 12.92 26.00 -4.35
C LYS A 130 14.39 25.62 -4.28
N TYR A 131 15.24 26.53 -4.74
CA TYR A 131 16.68 26.39 -4.55
C TYR A 131 17.27 27.65 -3.94
N ASN A 132 17.93 27.50 -2.78
CA ASN A 132 18.65 28.58 -2.14
C ASN A 132 20.09 28.64 -2.68
N GLN A 133 20.35 29.64 -3.52
CA GLN A 133 21.67 29.86 -4.12
C GLN A 133 22.78 30.13 -3.08
N LYS A 134 22.45 30.79 -1.95
CA LYS A 134 23.46 31.14 -0.93
C LYS A 134 23.91 29.94 -0.12
N THR A 135 22.99 29.04 0.22
CA THR A 135 23.26 27.84 1.02
C THR A 135 23.44 26.58 0.18
N GLN A 136 23.28 26.69 -1.16
CA GLN A 136 23.28 25.58 -2.11
C GLN A 136 22.37 24.45 -1.63
N THR A 137 21.08 24.76 -1.51
CA THR A 137 20.09 23.85 -0.92
C THR A 137 18.85 23.78 -1.79
N LEU A 138 18.57 22.59 -2.32
CA LEU A 138 17.27 22.24 -2.89
C LEU A 138 16.29 21.98 -1.77
N ILE A 139 15.12 22.61 -1.84
CA ILE A 139 14.02 22.48 -0.91
C ILE A 139 12.82 21.96 -1.70
N ILE A 140 12.30 20.81 -1.28
CA ILE A 140 11.07 20.22 -1.79
C ILE A 140 10.03 20.42 -0.68
N MET A 141 9.03 21.25 -0.96
CA MET A 141 8.11 21.76 0.05
C MET A 141 7.05 20.72 0.38
N HIS A 142 6.85 20.45 1.67
CA HIS A 142 5.76 19.63 2.16
C HIS A 142 4.42 20.40 1.99
N GLY A 143 3.36 19.70 1.59
CA GLY A 143 2.02 20.29 1.38
C GLY A 143 1.68 20.75 -0.04
N TRP A 144 2.56 20.51 -1.02
CA TRP A 144 2.31 20.71 -2.45
C TRP A 144 2.05 19.37 -3.20
N GLU A 145 1.54 18.36 -2.48
CA GLU A 145 1.19 17.03 -3.02
C GLU A 145 2.42 16.24 -3.53
N GLU A 146 2.22 15.17 -4.29
CA GLU A 146 3.26 14.24 -4.76
C GLU A 146 4.06 14.77 -5.96
N GLU A 147 3.59 15.80 -6.65
CA GLU A 147 4.17 16.27 -7.92
C GLU A 147 5.60 16.80 -7.81
N PRO A 148 5.96 17.65 -6.82
CA PRO A 148 7.34 18.15 -6.70
C PRO A 148 8.36 17.03 -6.48
N LEU A 149 7.97 16.03 -5.67
CA LEU A 149 8.77 14.83 -5.41
C LEU A 149 8.95 14.04 -6.70
N TYR A 150 7.85 13.71 -7.38
CA TYR A 150 7.89 12.88 -8.58
C TYR A 150 8.65 13.56 -9.74
N ALA A 151 8.53 14.88 -9.86
CA ALA A 151 9.19 15.65 -10.92
C ALA A 151 10.71 15.76 -10.73
N VAL A 152 11.17 15.93 -9.50
CA VAL A 152 12.59 16.14 -9.21
C VAL A 152 13.36 14.84 -9.02
N ASN A 153 12.72 13.80 -8.47
CA ASN A 153 13.37 12.54 -8.10
C ASN A 153 14.21 11.90 -9.23
N PRO A 154 13.72 11.82 -10.50
CA PRO A 154 14.50 11.23 -11.60
C PRO A 154 15.72 12.06 -12.01
N LEU A 155 15.77 13.34 -11.65
CA LEU A 155 16.87 14.24 -11.97
C LEU A 155 17.97 14.21 -10.91
N LEU A 156 17.71 13.64 -9.74
CA LEU A 156 18.69 13.56 -8.67
C LEU A 156 19.65 12.39 -8.91
N LYS A 157 20.95 12.62 -8.67
CA LYS A 157 21.96 11.56 -8.62
C LYS A 157 21.67 10.55 -7.51
N GLN A 158 21.11 11.04 -6.41
CA GLN A 158 20.63 10.21 -5.31
C GLN A 158 19.11 10.38 -5.23
N PRO A 159 18.33 9.40 -5.72
CA PRO A 159 16.88 9.45 -5.61
C PRO A 159 16.47 9.40 -4.13
N LEU A 160 15.33 10.00 -3.83
CA LEU A 160 14.67 9.96 -2.52
C LEU A 160 13.86 8.68 -2.34
N PHE A 161 13.32 8.17 -3.45
CA PHE A 161 12.57 6.93 -3.51
C PHE A 161 12.79 6.23 -4.84
N GLU A 162 12.49 4.94 -4.88
CA GLU A 162 12.51 4.13 -6.09
C GLU A 162 11.21 3.35 -6.21
N ILE A 163 10.72 3.15 -7.43
CA ILE A 163 9.65 2.18 -7.70
C ILE A 163 10.33 0.93 -8.25
N LYS A 164 10.28 -0.16 -7.48
CA LYS A 164 11.00 -1.40 -7.78
C LYS A 164 10.03 -2.53 -8.01
N GLN A 165 10.39 -3.45 -8.91
CA GLN A 165 9.65 -4.71 -9.01
C GLN A 165 9.82 -5.49 -7.71
N ILE A 166 8.72 -6.06 -7.21
CA ILE A 166 8.68 -6.91 -6.02
C ILE A 166 7.99 -8.23 -6.37
N ALA A 167 8.51 -9.33 -5.83
CA ALA A 167 7.94 -10.65 -6.04
C ALA A 167 6.70 -10.88 -5.17
N LEU A 168 5.74 -11.67 -5.65
CA LEU A 168 4.51 -11.95 -4.89
C LEU A 168 4.82 -12.63 -3.55
N GLU A 169 5.80 -13.52 -3.52
CA GLU A 169 6.22 -14.21 -2.30
C GLU A 169 6.79 -13.23 -1.26
N GLU A 170 7.49 -12.19 -1.71
CA GLU A 170 8.01 -11.13 -0.84
C GLU A 170 6.88 -10.24 -0.31
N ILE A 171 5.93 -9.85 -1.17
CA ILE A 171 4.71 -9.13 -0.75
C ILE A 171 3.99 -9.91 0.33
N GLN A 172 3.73 -11.21 0.10
CA GLN A 172 3.03 -12.07 1.06
C GLN A 172 3.77 -12.19 2.39
N ALA A 173 5.10 -12.26 2.36
CA ALA A 173 5.90 -12.33 3.57
C ALA A 173 5.82 -11.02 4.38
N ILE A 174 5.88 -9.86 3.71
CA ILE A 174 5.78 -8.54 4.35
C ILE A 174 4.37 -8.33 4.91
N GLU A 175 3.33 -8.55 4.11
CA GLU A 175 1.93 -8.37 4.53
C GLU A 175 1.56 -9.26 5.73
N LYS A 176 2.06 -10.50 5.75
CA LYS A 176 1.87 -11.40 6.90
C LYS A 176 2.54 -10.91 8.17
N GLU A 177 3.69 -10.24 8.05
CA GLU A 177 4.38 -9.68 9.21
C GLU A 177 3.69 -8.41 9.70
N LEU A 178 3.24 -7.55 8.79
CA LEU A 178 2.43 -6.36 9.11
C LEU A 178 1.13 -6.76 9.78
N SER A 179 0.43 -7.77 9.27
CA SER A 179 -0.82 -8.22 9.87
C SER A 179 -0.66 -8.69 11.32
N LYS A 180 0.47 -9.32 11.69
CA LYS A 180 0.72 -9.74 13.08
C LYS A 180 0.90 -8.58 14.04
N GLN A 181 1.45 -7.46 13.57
CA GLN A 181 1.67 -6.29 14.40
C GLN A 181 0.37 -5.62 14.82
N TYR A 182 -0.71 -5.84 14.04
CA TYR A 182 -2.02 -5.23 14.24
C TYR A 182 -3.14 -6.24 14.52
N SER A 183 -2.89 -7.53 14.38
CA SER A 183 -3.81 -8.55 14.87
C SER A 183 -3.78 -8.50 16.39
N TYR A 184 -4.92 -8.16 16.98
CA TYR A 184 -5.26 -8.61 18.32
C TYR A 184 -5.35 -10.14 18.28
N GLU A 185 -4.21 -10.85 18.22
CA GLU A 185 -4.21 -12.23 18.67
C GLU A 185 -4.49 -12.14 20.16
N ASP A 186 -5.75 -12.39 20.49
CA ASP A 186 -6.31 -12.58 21.81
C ASP A 186 -5.27 -13.18 22.77
N GLU A 187 -4.73 -12.35 23.67
CA GLU A 187 -4.07 -12.77 24.91
C GLU A 187 -5.12 -13.37 25.87
N TYR A 188 -5.85 -14.38 25.39
CA TYR A 188 -6.73 -15.22 26.20
C TYR A 188 -6.21 -16.65 26.13
N GLU A 189 -5.19 -16.94 26.94
CA GLU A 189 -4.90 -18.29 27.46
C GLU A 189 -6.00 -18.76 28.42
#